data_AF-A0AB34YGG3-F1
#
_entry.id   AF-A0AB34YGG3-F1
#
_cell.length_a   1.000
_cell.length_b   1.000
_cell.length_c   1.000
_cell.angle_alpha   90.00
_cell.angle_beta   90.00
_cell.angle_gamma   90.00
#
_symmetry.space_group_name_H-M   'P 1'
#
loop_
_entity.id
_entity.type
_entity.pdbx_description
1 polymer ?
#
loop_
_entity_poly.entity_id
_entity_poly.type
_entity_poly.pdbx_seq_one_letter_code
_entity_poly.pdbx_strand_id
1 'polypeptide(L)' 'MLKLPSVRSELKQFSVEPLIGLFEAYDEASNMLERLRRDEVETTPLSLEYETICKEIEEDVLQYCLSHR' A
#
# COMPACT_ATOMS: atom_id res chain seq x y z
N MET A 1 10.45 1.41 -1.61
CA MET A 1 10.73 0.03 -1.13
C MET A 1 9.82 -0.32 0.03
N LEU A 2 8.66 -0.92 -0.25
CA LEU A 2 7.90 -1.58 0.81
C LEU A 2 8.66 -2.80 1.33
N LYS A 3 8.94 -2.77 2.63
CA LYS A 3 9.68 -3.78 3.39
C LYS A 3 8.83 -5.03 3.68
N LEU A 4 8.11 -5.58 2.69
CA LEU A 4 7.35 -6.82 2.89
C LEU A 4 7.52 -7.88 1.78
N PRO A 5 8.76 -8.20 1.33
CA PRO A 5 8.97 -9.32 0.41
C PRO A 5 8.59 -10.69 1.02
N SER A 6 8.69 -10.84 2.35
CA SER A 6 8.33 -12.10 3.04
C SER A 6 6.81 -12.31 3.08
N VAL A 7 6.05 -11.25 3.40
CA VAL A 7 4.58 -11.33 3.49
C VAL A 7 3.94 -11.48 2.11
N ARG A 8 4.52 -10.90 1.06
CA ARG A 8 4.03 -11.09 -0.32
C ARG A 8 4.05 -12.56 -0.77
N SER A 9 5.07 -13.33 -0.39
CA SER A 9 5.17 -14.76 -0.75
C SER A 9 4.20 -15.62 0.05
N GLU A 10 4.02 -15.31 1.33
CA GLU A 10 3.07 -16.00 2.21
C GLU A 10 1.61 -15.70 1.82
N LEU A 11 1.28 -14.44 1.47
CA LEU A 11 -0.07 -14.05 1.05
C LEU A 11 -0.45 -14.57 -0.34
N LYS A 12 0.51 -14.83 -1.23
CA LYS A 12 0.23 -15.53 -2.50
C LYS A 12 -0.33 -16.94 -2.30
N GLN A 13 0.00 -17.62 -1.20
CA GLN A 13 -0.60 -18.92 -0.88
C GLN A 13 -2.05 -18.82 -0.39
N PHE A 14 -2.46 -17.65 0.11
CA PHE A 14 -3.83 -17.36 0.54
C PHE A 14 -4.65 -16.59 -0.51
N SER A 15 -4.15 -16.54 -1.76
CA SER A 15 -4.63 -15.70 -2.85
C SER A 15 -6.15 -15.77 -3.05
N VAL A 16 -6.84 -14.79 -2.47
CA VAL A 16 -8.07 -14.27 -3.03
C VAL A 16 -7.64 -13.06 -3.86
N GLU A 17 -7.90 -13.10 -5.16
CA GLU A 17 -7.50 -12.08 -6.15
C GLU A 17 -7.63 -10.60 -5.69
N PRO A 18 -8.61 -10.20 -4.87
CA PRO A 18 -8.72 -8.83 -4.37
C PRO A 18 -7.53 -8.35 -3.53
N LEU A 19 -6.92 -9.20 -2.69
CA LEU A 19 -5.80 -8.80 -1.84
C LEU A 19 -4.54 -8.52 -2.64
N ILE A 20 -4.31 -9.28 -3.72
CA ILE A 20 -3.14 -9.06 -4.59
C ILE A 20 -3.23 -7.68 -5.24
N GLY A 21 -4.40 -7.30 -5.74
CA GLY A 21 -4.63 -5.97 -6.32
C GLY A 21 -4.39 -4.85 -5.31
N LEU A 22 -4.84 -5.01 -4.06
CA LEU A 22 -4.59 -4.03 -3.00
C LEU A 22 -3.09 -3.88 -2.71
N PHE A 23 -2.31 -4.98 -2.68
CA PHE A 23 -0.87 -4.88 -2.46
C PHE A 23 -0.12 -4.24 -3.62
N GLU A 24 -0.52 -4.51 -4.86
CA GLU A 24 0.06 -3.88 -6.04
C GLU A 24 -0.21 -2.37 -6.05
N ALA A 25 -1.45 -1.95 -5.78
CA ALA A 25 -1.81 -0.55 -5.66
C ALA A 25 -1.05 0.17 -4.53
N TYR A 26 -0.87 -0.50 -3.39
CA TYR A 26 -0.13 0.06 -2.26
C TYR A 26 1.38 0.20 -2.58
N ASP A 27 1.99 -0.76 -3.27
CA ASP A 27 3.38 -0.66 -3.72
C ASP A 27 3.58 0.49 -4.70
N GLU A 28 2.66 0.68 -5.65
CA GLU A 28 2.73 1.82 -6.57
C GLU A 28 2.60 3.16 -5.85
N ALA A 29 1.57 3.31 -4.99
CA ALA A 29 1.31 4.55 -4.26
C ALA A 29 2.46 4.92 -3.31
N SER A 30 2.96 3.93 -2.55
CA SER A 30 4.05 4.15 -1.60
C SER A 30 5.39 4.46 -2.28
N ASN A 31 5.68 3.83 -3.43
CA ASN A 31 6.88 4.15 -4.20
C ASN A 31 6.80 5.57 -4.79
N MET A 32 5.63 6.02 -5.25
CA MET A 32 5.45 7.40 -5.71
C MET A 32 5.56 8.41 -4.56
N LEU A 33 4.95 8.12 -3.40
CA LEU A 33 5.08 8.92 -2.19
C LEU A 33 6.54 9.07 -1.74
N GLU A 34 7.30 7.98 -1.77
CA GLU A 34 8.72 7.98 -1.44
C GLU A 34 9.53 8.87 -2.39
N ARG A 35 9.19 8.89 -3.69
CA ARG A 35 9.84 9.77 -4.67
C ARG A 35 9.50 11.24 -4.41
N LEU A 36 8.23 11.56 -4.21
CA LEU A 36 7.77 12.92 -3.90
C LEU A 36 8.47 13.49 -2.66
N ARG A 37 8.55 12.69 -1.59
CA ARG A 37 9.22 13.10 -0.33
C ARG A 37 10.74 13.18 -0.43
N ARG A 38 11.37 12.55 -1.43
CA ARG A 38 12.82 12.65 -1.68
C ARG A 38 13.17 13.90 -2.48
N ASP A 39 12.31 14.28 -3.41
CA ASP A 39 12.56 15.39 -4.33
C ASP A 39 12.19 16.76 -3.70
N GLU A 40 11.39 16.76 -2.63
CA GLU A 40 10.89 17.97 -1.97
C GLU A 40 11.35 18.08 -0.50
N VAL A 41 11.78 19.27 -0.09
CA VAL A 41 12.17 19.56 1.30
C VAL A 41 10.95 19.70 2.21
N GLU A 42 9.79 20.04 1.64
CA GLU A 42 8.52 20.25 2.35
C GLU A 42 7.44 19.30 1.86
N THR A 43 6.45 19.05 2.70
CA THR A 43 5.29 18.21 2.37
C THR A 43 4.41 18.95 1.37
N THR A 44 4.28 18.42 0.15
CA THR A 44 3.36 18.98 -0.83
C THR A 44 1.96 18.39 -0.72
N PRO A 45 0.94 19.12 -1.22
CA PRO A 45 -0.42 18.58 -1.33
C PRO A 45 -0.43 17.22 -2.02
N LEU A 46 0.35 17.04 -3.09
CA LEU A 46 0.43 15.77 -3.81
C LEU A 46 0.98 14.64 -2.93
N SER A 47 2.00 14.90 -2.11
CA SER A 47 2.50 13.90 -1.16
C SER A 47 1.47 13.53 -0.08
N LEU A 48 0.62 14.47 0.34
CA LEU A 48 -0.47 14.21 1.29
C LEU A 48 -1.60 13.38 0.66
N GLU A 49 -1.91 13.62 -0.62
CA GLU A 49 -2.85 12.78 -1.37
C GLU A 49 -2.36 11.33 -1.45
N TYR A 50 -1.09 11.12 -1.85
CA TYR A 50 -0.52 9.76 -1.90
C TYR A 50 -0.42 9.10 -0.53
N GLU A 51 -0.20 9.87 0.55
CA GLU A 51 -0.26 9.35 1.92
C GLU A 51 -1.68 8.91 2.29
N THR A 52 -2.70 9.66 1.88
CA THR A 52 -4.10 9.32 2.12
C THR A 52 -4.47 8.03 1.39
N ILE A 53 -4.10 7.91 0.12
CA ILE A 53 -4.31 6.70 -0.68
C ILE A 53 -3.67 5.48 -0.01
N CYS A 54 -2.43 5.61 0.50
CA CYS A 54 -1.78 4.51 1.21
C CYS A 54 -2.58 4.06 2.44
N LYS A 55 -3.13 5.00 3.22
CA LYS A 55 -3.96 4.70 4.40
C LYS A 55 -5.28 4.04 4.04
N GLU A 56 -5.94 4.49 2.97
CA GLU A 56 -7.19 3.89 2.48
C GLU A 56 -6.97 2.44 2.08
N ILE A 57 -5.88 2.14 1.35
CA ILE A 57 -5.56 0.76 0.96
C ILE A 57 -5.24 -0.12 2.18
N GLU A 58 -4.52 0.41 3.17
CA GLU A 58 -4.27 -0.31 4.44
C GLU A 58 -5.57 -0.63 5.18
N GLU A 59 -6.52 0.30 5.20
CA GLU A 59 -7.84 0.10 5.80
C GLU A 59 -8.64 -0.97 5.05
N ASP A 60 -8.64 -0.95 3.71
CA ASP A 60 -9.29 -1.97 2.88
C ASP A 60 -8.72 -3.37 3.14
N VAL A 61 -7.39 -3.50 3.25
CA VAL A 61 -6.73 -4.77 3.61
C VAL A 61 -7.16 -5.24 4.99
N LEU A 62 -7.24 -4.33 5.97
CA LEU A 62 -7.68 -4.66 7.32
C LEU A 62 -9.13 -5.13 7.34
N GLN A 63 -10.04 -4.41 6.67
CA GLN A 63 -11.45 -4.79 6.54
C GLN A 63 -11.62 -6.14 5.86
N TYR A 64 -10.83 -6.38 4.81
CA TYR A 64 -10.81 -7.67 4.12
C TYR A 64 -10.44 -8.81 5.08
N CYS A 65 -9.35 -8.65 5.85
CA CYS A 65 -8.88 -9.66 6.80
C CYS A 65 -9.87 -9.89 7.96
N LEU A 66 -10.55 -8.84 8.42
CA LEU A 66 -11.59 -8.96 9.46
C LEU A 66 -12.84 -9.70 8.94
N SER A 67 -13.20 -9.49 7.68
CA SER A 67 -14.39 -10.08 7.05
C SER A 67 -14.22 -11.54 6.64
N HIS A 68 -12.98 -12.01 6.47
CA HIS A 68 -12.65 -13.38 6.01
C HIS A 68 -11.99 -14.24 7.10
N ARG A 69 -12.28 -13.91 8.37
CA ARG A 69 -11.72 -14.60 9.54
C ARG A 69 -12.48 -15.86 9.93
#